data_AF-A0A6J8EAW1-F1
#
_entry.id   AF-A0A6J8EAW1-F1
#
_cell.length_a   1.000
_cell.length_b   1.000
_cell.length_c   1.000
_cell.angle_alpha   90.00
_cell.angle_beta   90.00
_cell.angle_gamma   90.00
#
_symmetry.space_group_name_H-M   'P 1'
#
loop_
_entity.id
_entity.type
_entity.pdbx_description
1 polymer ?
#
loop_
_entity_poly.entity_id
_entity_poly.type
_entity_poly.pdbx_seq_one_letter_code
_entity_poly.pdbx_strand_id
1 'polypeptide(L)'
;MDSALHFKKLRSLTKTKLQTEHHLSNLKKYIQSRTVPKGLNIKMSPQAPGQKSKRFMSRWNEILLNCSIQLLRLLLSFTTTNYKQIVNEISDIINSGHISRDDLPRIKRRLEDIEKIEQSKHREKQRNEFQRDKVHTVSLNQHINDINTTNHKAARRRKFKRQKQKTESIVVNLSSKELTRAEESLLSKGLNVCPTPSNVNSFQLDEDLDQFARR
;
A
#
# COMPACT_ATOMS: atom_id res chain seq x y z
N MET A 1 -16.71 4.64 29.11
CA MET A 1 -16.89 4.68 27.63
C MET A 1 -15.72 5.30 26.88
N ASP A 2 -14.81 6.04 27.53
CA ASP A 2 -13.74 6.78 26.85
C ASP A 2 -12.56 5.93 26.33
N SER A 3 -12.17 4.85 27.02
CA SER A 3 -11.00 4.03 26.63
C SER A 3 -11.09 3.49 25.18
N ALA A 4 -12.29 3.09 24.74
CA ALA A 4 -12.52 2.61 23.37
C ALA A 4 -12.42 3.72 22.31
N LEU A 5 -12.83 4.95 22.65
CA LEU A 5 -12.72 6.11 21.76
C LEU A 5 -11.25 6.54 21.61
N HIS A 6 -10.51 6.57 22.73
CA HIS A 6 -9.07 6.84 22.73
C HIS A 6 -8.30 5.77 21.96
N PHE A 7 -8.66 4.49 22.09
CA PHE A 7 -8.07 3.41 21.29
C PHE A 7 -8.31 3.60 19.78
N LYS A 8 -9.54 3.93 19.35
CA LYS A 8 -9.84 4.21 17.93
C LYS A 8 -9.01 5.39 17.41
N LYS A 9 -8.90 6.47 18.19
CA LYS A 9 -8.09 7.65 17.83
C LYS A 9 -6.62 7.27 17.72
N LEU A 10 -6.08 6.55 18.71
CA LEU A 10 -4.69 6.10 18.74
C LEU A 10 -4.37 5.15 17.57
N ARG A 11 -5.27 4.24 17.24
CA ARG A 11 -5.16 3.36 16.07
C ARG A 11 -5.10 4.16 14.77
N SER A 12 -5.99 5.14 14.61
CA SER A 12 -6.04 6.02 13.44
C SER A 12 -4.73 6.80 13.30
N LEU A 13 -4.30 7.47 14.38
CA LEU A 13 -3.05 8.24 14.41
C LEU A 13 -1.83 7.37 14.17
N THR A 14 -1.78 6.15 14.70
CA THR A 14 -0.68 5.20 14.46
C THR A 14 -0.61 4.80 12.99
N LYS A 15 -1.75 4.54 12.35
CA LYS A 15 -1.80 4.27 10.91
C LYS A 15 -1.31 5.47 10.09
N THR A 16 -1.77 6.67 10.43
CA THR A 16 -1.33 7.91 9.77
C THR A 16 0.16 8.19 9.99
N LYS A 17 0.69 7.91 11.19
CA LYS A 17 2.12 7.98 11.51
C LYS A 17 2.92 7.08 10.58
N LEU A 18 2.53 5.81 10.45
CA LEU A 18 3.23 4.83 9.60
C LEU A 18 3.19 5.22 8.13
N GLN A 19 2.05 5.70 7.64
CA GLN A 19 1.93 6.20 6.27
C GLN A 19 2.84 7.41 6.02
N THR A 20 2.86 8.36 6.96
CA THR A 20 3.70 9.55 6.89
C THR A 20 5.19 9.19 6.94
N GLU A 21 5.59 8.28 7.83
CA GLU A 21 6.96 7.77 7.94
C GLU A 21 7.43 7.10 6.65
N HIS A 22 6.57 6.24 6.09
CA HIS A 22 6.83 5.61 4.81
C HIS A 22 6.98 6.65 3.69
N HIS A 23 6.12 7.67 3.66
CA HIS A 23 6.21 8.76 2.70
C HIS A 23 7.53 9.53 2.84
N LEU A 24 7.96 9.83 4.07
CA LEU A 24 9.26 10.45 4.36
C LEU A 24 10.43 9.61 3.84
N SER A 25 10.43 8.31 4.12
CA SER A 25 11.43 7.38 3.62
C SER A 25 11.49 7.41 2.08
N ASN A 26 10.33 7.39 1.42
CA ASN A 26 10.26 7.45 -0.04
C ASN A 26 10.84 8.75 -0.58
N LEU A 27 10.40 9.90 -0.06
CA LEU A 27 10.86 11.22 -0.50
C LEU A 27 12.39 11.34 -0.35
N LYS A 28 12.95 10.88 0.77
CA LYS A 28 14.40 10.85 0.98
C LYS A 28 15.12 10.04 -0.10
N LYS A 29 14.62 8.85 -0.44
CA LYS A 29 15.20 7.99 -1.48
C LYS A 29 15.13 8.62 -2.87
N TYR A 30 14.00 9.25 -3.23
CA TYR A 30 13.86 9.97 -4.50
C TYR A 30 14.84 11.14 -4.60
N ILE A 31 14.99 11.93 -3.52
CA ILE A 31 15.95 13.05 -3.48
C ILE A 31 17.40 12.55 -3.58
N GLN A 32 17.77 11.49 -2.85
CA GLN A 32 19.11 10.90 -2.86
C GLN A 32 19.50 10.37 -4.25
N SER A 33 18.57 9.69 -4.92
CA SER A 33 18.78 9.14 -6.26
C SER A 33 18.61 10.16 -7.39
N ARG A 34 18.25 11.42 -7.06
CA ARG A 34 17.83 12.46 -8.03
C ARG A 34 16.79 11.97 -9.03
N THR A 35 15.92 11.07 -8.62
CA THR A 35 14.81 10.57 -9.43
C THR A 35 13.51 11.26 -9.01
N VAL A 36 12.70 11.65 -9.99
CA VAL A 36 11.40 12.27 -9.74
C VAL A 36 10.31 11.22 -9.94
N PRO A 37 9.42 11.00 -8.95
CA PRO A 37 8.29 10.10 -9.11
C PRO A 37 7.49 10.48 -10.35
N LYS A 38 7.02 9.49 -11.13
CA LYS A 38 6.32 9.78 -12.41
C LYS A 38 5.11 10.71 -12.25
N GLY A 39 4.43 10.68 -11.12
CA GLY A 39 3.29 11.55 -10.82
C GLY A 39 3.65 13.00 -10.46
N LEU A 40 4.92 13.26 -10.12
CA LEU A 40 5.45 14.58 -9.77
C LEU A 40 6.39 15.15 -10.85
N ASN A 41 6.54 14.43 -11.95
CA ASN A 41 7.38 14.84 -13.06
C ASN A 41 6.67 15.96 -13.85
N ILE A 42 7.27 17.14 -13.87
CA ILE A 42 6.75 18.30 -14.61
C ILE A 42 6.98 18.05 -16.10
N LYS A 43 5.91 17.73 -16.83
CA LYS A 43 5.95 17.56 -18.28
C LYS A 43 5.59 18.87 -18.95
N MET A 44 6.58 19.74 -19.13
CA MET A 44 6.40 21.00 -19.84
C MET A 44 7.28 21.03 -21.09
N SER A 45 6.67 21.35 -22.23
CA SER A 45 7.38 21.55 -23.48
C SER A 45 7.65 23.04 -23.70
N PRO A 46 8.83 23.42 -24.19
CA PRO A 46 9.13 24.82 -24.49
C PRO A 46 8.23 25.32 -25.62
N GLN A 47 7.55 26.45 -25.42
CA GLN A 47 6.62 27.06 -26.39
C GLN A 47 7.31 28.01 -27.38
N ALA A 48 8.65 27.97 -27.47
CA ALA A 48 9.41 28.81 -28.39
C ALA A 48 9.21 28.36 -29.86
N PRO A 49 9.07 29.31 -30.81
CA PRO A 49 9.03 29.02 -32.24
C PRO A 49 10.38 28.47 -32.75
N GLY A 50 10.34 27.64 -33.79
CA GLY A 50 11.53 27.08 -34.46
C GLY A 50 11.98 25.70 -33.97
N GLN A 51 13.03 25.14 -34.61
CA GLN A 51 13.63 23.87 -34.23
C GLN A 51 14.43 23.99 -32.94
N LYS A 52 14.16 23.09 -31.99
CA LYS A 52 14.82 23.06 -30.68
C LYS A 52 16.11 22.26 -30.77
N SER A 53 17.23 22.92 -30.53
CA SER A 53 18.53 22.23 -30.49
C SER A 53 18.59 21.22 -29.33
N LYS A 54 19.41 20.18 -29.49
CA LYS A 54 19.65 19.19 -28.42
C LYS A 54 20.17 19.84 -27.14
N ARG A 55 21.06 20.84 -27.26
CA ARG A 55 21.60 21.61 -26.14
C ARG A 55 20.50 22.37 -25.38
N PHE A 56 19.61 23.03 -26.10
CA PHE A 56 18.48 23.74 -25.49
C PHE A 56 17.54 22.77 -24.74
N MET A 57 17.15 21.66 -25.37
CA MET A 57 16.29 20.66 -24.74
C MET A 57 16.94 20.03 -23.50
N SER A 58 18.25 19.80 -23.51
CA SER A 58 18.98 19.30 -22.32
C SER A 58 18.87 20.28 -21.15
N ARG A 59 19.14 21.56 -21.39
CA ARG A 59 19.10 22.59 -20.34
C ARG A 59 17.68 22.84 -19.85
N TRP A 60 16.70 22.81 -20.73
CA TRP A 60 15.28 22.87 -20.38
C TRP A 60 14.88 21.73 -19.44
N ASN A 61 15.23 20.49 -19.79
CA ASN A 61 14.93 19.32 -18.97
C ASN A 61 15.66 19.36 -17.62
N GLU A 62 16.87 19.89 -17.59
CA GLU A 62 17.62 20.09 -16.34
C GLU A 62 16.93 21.09 -15.40
N ILE A 63 16.42 22.21 -15.94
CA ILE A 63 15.65 23.18 -15.16
C ILE A 63 14.40 22.52 -14.58
N LEU A 64 13.63 21.78 -15.40
CA LEU A 64 12.45 21.05 -14.94
C LEU A 64 12.78 20.04 -13.84
N LEU A 65 13.87 19.28 -14.01
CA LEU A 65 14.35 18.33 -13.02
C LEU A 65 14.68 19.02 -11.69
N ASN A 66 15.41 20.14 -11.74
CA ASN A 66 15.77 20.90 -10.55
C ASN A 66 14.54 21.47 -9.84
N CYS A 67 13.56 22.00 -10.58
CA CYS A 67 12.28 22.44 -10.02
C CYS A 67 11.54 21.29 -9.35
N SER A 68 11.41 20.13 -10.01
CA SER A 68 10.77 18.94 -9.42
C SER A 68 11.48 18.48 -8.13
N ILE A 69 12.82 18.53 -8.08
CA ILE A 69 13.58 18.19 -6.87
C ILE A 69 13.33 19.21 -5.75
N GLN A 70 13.23 20.51 -6.06
CA GLN A 70 12.90 21.53 -5.07
C GLN A 70 11.49 21.30 -4.48
N LEU A 71 10.51 20.96 -5.31
CA LEU A 71 9.17 20.59 -4.85
C LEU A 71 9.21 19.35 -3.93
N LEU A 72 10.02 18.34 -4.27
CA LEU A 72 10.20 17.17 -3.40
C LEU A 72 10.80 17.55 -2.04
N ARG A 73 11.75 18.49 -1.99
CA ARG A 73 12.32 18.99 -0.73
C ARG A 73 11.30 19.75 0.11
N LEU A 74 10.46 20.58 -0.52
CA LEU A 74 9.37 21.27 0.15
C LEU A 74 8.35 20.28 0.74
N LEU A 75 7.99 19.25 -0.03
CA LEU A 75 7.14 18.16 0.45
C LEU A 75 7.80 17.41 1.61
N LEU A 76 9.11 17.16 1.55
CA LEU A 76 9.85 16.51 2.63
C LEU A 76 9.79 17.34 3.91
N SER A 77 10.02 18.66 3.85
CA SER A 77 9.94 19.52 5.03
C SER A 77 8.52 19.55 5.61
N PHE A 78 7.49 19.73 4.76
CA PHE A 78 6.10 19.72 5.20
C PHE A 78 5.72 18.39 5.87
N THR A 79 6.04 17.28 5.23
CA THR A 79 5.76 15.93 5.75
C THR A 79 6.51 15.67 7.06
N THR A 80 7.72 16.21 7.21
CA THR A 80 8.52 16.05 8.44
C THR A 80 7.89 16.79 9.62
N THR A 81 7.38 18.00 9.38
CA THR A 81 6.63 18.75 10.40
C THR A 81 5.35 18.03 10.80
N ASN A 82 4.59 17.56 9.82
CA ASN A 82 3.37 16.79 10.07
C ASN A 82 3.64 15.50 10.86
N TYR A 83 4.72 14.77 10.52
CA TYR A 83 5.13 13.59 11.28
C TYR A 83 5.38 13.91 12.76
N LYS A 84 6.10 15.01 13.04
CA LYS A 84 6.35 15.44 14.43
C LYS A 84 5.06 15.77 15.17
N GLN A 85 4.12 16.46 14.51
CA GLN A 85 2.81 16.77 15.10
C GLN A 85 2.05 15.49 15.47
N ILE A 86 1.97 14.52 14.55
CA ILE A 86 1.31 13.23 14.81
C ILE A 86 1.98 12.47 15.97
N VAL A 87 3.32 12.45 16.02
CA VAL A 87 4.06 11.80 17.12
C VAL A 87 3.80 12.48 18.46
N ASN A 88 3.74 13.81 18.48
CA ASN A 88 3.39 14.57 19.67
C ASN A 88 1.96 14.26 20.12
N GLU A 89 0.98 14.29 19.21
CA GLU A 89 -0.42 13.95 19.53
C GLU A 89 -0.57 12.53 20.10
N ILE A 90 0.15 11.56 19.54
CA ILE A 90 0.18 10.19 20.07
C ILE A 90 0.75 10.18 21.50
N SER A 91 1.85 10.89 21.72
CA SER A 91 2.50 10.98 23.03
C SER A 91 1.60 11.65 24.06
N ASP A 92 0.89 12.71 23.67
CA ASP A 92 -0.06 13.41 24.52
C ASP A 92 -1.22 12.51 24.92
N ILE A 93 -1.80 11.73 24.01
CA ILE A 93 -2.88 10.77 24.31
C ILE A 93 -2.41 9.67 25.28
N ILE A 94 -1.16 9.22 25.14
CA ILE A 94 -0.58 8.20 26.04
C ILE A 94 -0.29 8.78 27.42
N ASN A 95 0.26 10.00 27.49
CA ASN A 95 0.71 10.62 28.74
C ASN A 95 -0.42 11.30 29.53
N SER A 96 -1.50 11.73 28.87
CA SER A 96 -2.67 12.36 29.50
C SER A 96 -3.49 11.42 30.39
N GLY A 97 -3.13 10.13 30.48
CA GLY A 97 -3.78 9.19 31.39
C GLY A 97 -5.21 8.79 30.99
N HIS A 98 -5.64 9.14 29.78
CA HIS A 98 -6.95 8.76 29.23
C HIS A 98 -7.10 7.24 28.99
N ILE A 99 -5.99 6.50 29.02
CA ILE A 99 -5.94 5.05 28.90
C ILE A 99 -5.56 4.48 30.26
N SER A 100 -6.38 3.54 30.77
CA SER A 100 -6.08 2.83 32.02
C SER A 100 -4.70 2.17 31.93
N ARG A 101 -3.90 2.26 33.00
CA ARG A 101 -2.56 1.64 33.06
C ARG A 101 -2.58 0.15 32.75
N ASP A 102 -3.66 -0.54 33.10
CA ASP A 102 -3.82 -1.98 32.88
C ASP A 102 -4.17 -2.31 31.41
N ASP A 103 -4.83 -1.40 30.70
CA ASP A 103 -5.18 -1.56 29.28
C ASP A 103 -4.01 -1.22 28.35
N LEU A 104 -3.05 -0.42 28.82
CA LEU A 104 -1.94 0.09 28.03
C LEU A 104 -1.08 -1.02 27.38
N PRO A 105 -0.69 -2.10 28.08
CA PRO A 105 0.08 -3.19 27.47
C PRO A 105 -0.70 -3.98 26.41
N ARG A 106 -2.03 -4.12 26.59
CA ARG A 106 -2.91 -4.78 25.61
C ARG A 106 -3.03 -3.93 24.35
N ILE A 107 -3.22 -2.62 24.51
CA ILE A 107 -3.30 -1.67 23.41
C ILE A 107 -1.98 -1.59 22.64
N LYS A 108 -0.84 -1.52 23.33
CA LYS A 108 0.49 -1.50 22.68
C LYS A 108 0.71 -2.73 21.80
N ARG A 109 0.42 -3.94 22.30
CA ARG A 109 0.52 -5.18 21.50
C ARG A 109 -0.34 -5.13 20.23
N ARG A 110 -1.60 -4.69 20.33
CA ARG A 110 -2.47 -4.54 19.15
C ARG A 110 -1.94 -3.52 18.14
N LEU A 111 -1.32 -2.43 18.60
CA LEU A 111 -0.71 -1.44 17.72
C LEU A 111 0.55 -1.98 17.03
N GLU A 112 1.37 -2.76 17.73
CA GLU A 112 2.54 -3.44 17.15
C GLU A 112 2.14 -4.42 16.04
N ASP A 113 1.06 -5.18 16.22
CA ASP A 113 0.57 -6.09 15.18
C ASP A 113 0.07 -5.33 13.95
N ILE A 114 -0.67 -4.23 14.16
CA ILE A 114 -1.11 -3.34 13.08
C ILE A 114 0.10 -2.75 12.35
N GLU A 115 1.14 -2.36 13.09
CA GLU A 115 2.37 -1.83 12.54
C GLU A 115 3.07 -2.85 11.64
N LYS A 116 3.23 -4.10 12.08
CA LYS A 116 3.81 -5.17 11.24
C LYS A 116 3.02 -5.37 9.94
N ILE A 117 1.69 -5.42 10.04
CA ILE A 117 0.80 -5.60 8.88
C ILE A 117 0.96 -4.43 7.90
N GLU A 118 0.86 -3.18 8.36
CA GLU A 118 0.95 -2.02 7.48
C GLU A 118 2.35 -1.86 6.89
N GLN A 119 3.42 -2.14 7.65
CA GLN A 119 4.78 -2.13 7.14
C GLN A 119 4.96 -3.12 5.97
N SER A 120 4.41 -4.33 6.06
CA SER A 120 4.50 -5.33 4.97
C SER A 120 3.86 -4.83 3.68
N LYS A 121 2.62 -4.29 3.76
CA LYS A 121 1.89 -3.71 2.62
C LYS A 121 2.64 -2.53 2.03
N HIS A 122 3.21 -1.68 2.87
CA HIS A 122 3.97 -0.51 2.44
C HIS A 122 5.26 -0.88 1.72
N ARG A 123 6.00 -1.90 2.20
CA ARG A 123 7.21 -2.40 1.52
C ARG A 123 6.92 -2.90 0.11
N GLU A 124 5.85 -3.66 -0.06
CA GLU A 124 5.43 -4.15 -1.38
C GLU A 124 5.08 -2.98 -2.32
N LYS A 125 4.29 -2.03 -1.83
CA LYS A 125 3.95 -0.82 -2.58
C LYS A 125 5.19 -0.01 -2.97
N GLN A 126 6.12 0.19 -2.03
CA GLN A 126 7.39 0.89 -2.26
C GLN A 126 8.20 0.22 -3.37
N ARG A 127 8.34 -1.11 -3.31
CA ARG A 127 9.06 -1.89 -4.32
C ARG A 127 8.47 -1.66 -5.71
N ASN A 128 7.14 -1.75 -5.84
CA ASN A 128 6.45 -1.55 -7.10
C ASN A 128 6.62 -0.12 -7.65
N GLU A 129 6.54 0.90 -6.78
CA GLU A 129 6.76 2.30 -7.16
C GLU A 129 8.20 2.56 -7.62
N PHE A 130 9.19 2.03 -6.90
CA PHE A 130 10.60 2.22 -7.22
C PHE A 130 11.01 1.49 -8.48
N GLN A 131 10.51 0.27 -8.69
CA GLN A 131 10.70 -0.46 -9.95
C GLN A 131 10.10 0.31 -11.13
N ARG A 132 8.86 0.83 -10.98
CA ARG A 132 8.20 1.64 -12.00
C ARG A 132 9.00 2.88 -12.36
N ASP A 133 9.58 3.54 -11.35
CA ASP A 133 10.25 4.83 -11.48
C ASP A 133 11.78 4.69 -11.67
N LYS A 134 12.27 3.44 -11.78
CA LYS A 134 13.68 3.06 -11.98
C LYS A 134 14.62 3.61 -10.91
N VAL A 135 14.12 3.80 -9.69
CA VAL A 135 14.92 4.21 -8.55
C VAL A 135 15.92 3.10 -8.26
N HIS A 136 17.21 3.36 -8.51
CA HIS A 136 18.26 2.39 -8.20
C HIS A 136 18.40 2.32 -6.69
N THR A 137 17.85 1.27 -6.09
CA THR A 137 18.18 0.91 -4.71
C THR A 137 19.58 0.34 -4.75
N VAL A 138 20.56 1.07 -4.20
CA VAL A 138 21.86 0.50 -3.86
C VAL A 138 21.60 -0.53 -2.76
N SER A 139 21.25 -1.74 -3.16
CA SER A 139 21.11 -2.89 -2.28
C SER A 139 22.10 -3.93 -2.80
N LEU A 140 23.27 -3.94 -2.19
CA LEU A 140 24.44 -4.73 -2.59
C LEU A 140 24.19 -6.26 -2.64
N ASN A 141 23.00 -6.74 -2.25
CA ASN A 141 22.71 -8.15 -2.03
C ASN A 141 21.51 -8.71 -2.82
N GLN A 142 21.06 -8.04 -3.90
CA GLN A 142 19.91 -8.53 -4.68
C GLN A 142 20.27 -9.38 -5.92
N HIS A 143 21.55 -9.58 -6.22
CA HIS A 143 21.94 -10.26 -7.47
C HIS A 143 21.89 -11.79 -7.45
N ILE A 144 21.46 -12.43 -6.35
CA ILE A 144 21.45 -13.90 -6.25
C ILE A 144 20.05 -14.52 -6.46
N ASN A 145 18.96 -13.77 -6.28
CA ASN A 145 17.61 -14.37 -6.29
C ASN A 145 16.78 -14.11 -7.55
N ASP A 146 17.23 -13.25 -8.47
CA ASP A 146 16.44 -12.86 -9.65
C ASP A 146 16.54 -13.83 -10.84
N ILE A 147 17.29 -14.94 -10.73
CA ILE A 147 17.36 -15.96 -11.80
C ILE A 147 16.17 -16.94 -11.77
N ASN A 148 15.43 -17.06 -10.66
CA ASN A 148 14.43 -18.12 -10.50
C ASN A 148 12.95 -17.69 -10.54
N THR A 149 12.62 -16.45 -10.90
CA THR A 149 11.21 -16.02 -11.03
C THR A 149 10.92 -15.27 -12.33
N THR A 150 11.29 -15.87 -13.46
CA THR A 150 10.58 -15.60 -14.71
C THR A 150 9.34 -16.49 -14.75
N ASN A 151 8.19 -15.99 -14.31
CA ASN A 151 6.89 -16.45 -14.81
C ASN A 151 5.75 -15.51 -14.37
N HIS A 152 5.20 -14.83 -15.39
CA HIS A 152 3.86 -14.22 -15.45
C HIS A 152 3.48 -13.12 -14.44
N LYS A 153 3.33 -11.90 -14.96
CA LYS A 153 2.09 -11.09 -14.85
C LYS A 153 2.21 -9.82 -15.70
N ALA A 154 1.88 -9.96 -16.99
CA ALA A 154 1.47 -8.83 -17.80
C ALA A 154 0.14 -8.29 -17.25
N ALA A 155 0.15 -7.07 -16.72
CA ALA A 155 -1.04 -6.38 -16.23
C ALA A 155 -2.01 -6.12 -17.40
N ARG A 156 -3.01 -6.99 -17.54
CA ARG A 156 -4.09 -6.84 -18.52
C ARG A 156 -5.00 -5.67 -18.11
N ARG A 157 -5.05 -4.65 -18.98
CA ARG A 157 -6.14 -3.68 -19.04
C ARG A 157 -7.46 -4.44 -19.12
N ARG A 158 -8.36 -4.26 -18.15
CA ARG A 158 -9.72 -4.84 -18.17
C ARG A 158 -10.54 -4.16 -19.28
N LYS A 159 -10.44 -4.69 -20.51
CA LYS A 159 -11.57 -4.66 -21.45
C LYS A 159 -12.29 -5.98 -21.28
N PHE A 160 -13.59 -5.95 -21.00
CA PHE A 160 -14.46 -7.12 -20.98
C PHE A 160 -14.41 -7.80 -22.36
N LYS A 161 -13.48 -8.72 -22.54
CA LYS A 161 -13.55 -9.75 -23.57
C LYS A 161 -14.15 -10.98 -22.89
N ARG A 162 -15.37 -11.32 -23.26
CA ARG A 162 -16.02 -12.59 -22.90
C ARG A 162 -15.21 -13.72 -23.55
N GLN A 163 -14.22 -14.24 -22.83
CA GLN A 163 -13.52 -15.46 -23.25
C GLN A 163 -14.48 -16.64 -23.09
N LYS A 164 -14.79 -17.30 -24.20
CA LYS A 164 -15.44 -18.62 -24.20
C LYS A 164 -14.38 -19.62 -23.73
N GLN A 165 -14.32 -19.90 -22.43
CA GLN A 165 -13.38 -20.88 -21.89
C GLN A 165 -13.89 -22.30 -22.17
N LYS A 166 -12.98 -23.15 -22.65
CA LYS A 166 -13.13 -24.61 -22.71
C LYS A 166 -13.01 -25.11 -21.27
N THR A 167 -14.07 -25.69 -20.73
CA THR A 167 -14.15 -26.13 -19.33
C THR A 167 -13.48 -27.50 -19.17
N GLU A 168 -12.30 -27.53 -18.58
CA GLU A 168 -11.88 -28.69 -17.79
C GLU A 168 -12.58 -28.58 -16.42
N SER A 169 -13.20 -29.66 -15.94
CA SER A 169 -14.00 -29.65 -14.71
C SER A 169 -13.08 -29.54 -13.49
N ILE A 170 -12.91 -28.32 -12.97
CA ILE A 170 -12.15 -28.07 -11.73
C ILE A 170 -12.90 -28.63 -10.50
N VAL A 171 -14.21 -28.90 -10.63
CA VAL A 171 -15.06 -29.39 -9.54
C VAL A 171 -14.92 -30.91 -9.42
N VAL A 172 -14.42 -31.37 -8.28
CA VAL A 172 -14.38 -32.79 -7.91
C VAL A 172 -15.56 -33.06 -6.97
N ASN A 173 -16.53 -33.85 -7.41
CA ASN A 173 -17.65 -34.28 -6.57
C ASN A 173 -17.21 -35.48 -5.73
N LEU A 174 -17.14 -35.30 -4.41
CA LEU A 174 -16.80 -36.35 -3.45
C LEU A 174 -18.04 -36.97 -2.80
N SER A 175 -19.25 -36.53 -3.19
CA SER A 175 -20.51 -37.03 -2.63
C SER A 175 -21.17 -38.05 -3.56
N SER A 176 -22.02 -38.91 -2.99
CA SER A 176 -22.83 -39.87 -3.74
C SER A 176 -24.03 -39.24 -4.47
N LYS A 177 -24.21 -37.92 -4.35
CA LYS A 177 -25.30 -37.19 -5.02
C LYS A 177 -24.83 -36.65 -6.35
N GLU A 178 -25.61 -36.85 -7.40
CA GLU A 178 -25.35 -36.25 -8.71
C GLU A 178 -25.59 -34.73 -8.64
N LEU A 179 -24.63 -33.95 -9.14
CA LEU A 179 -24.76 -32.50 -9.21
C LEU A 179 -25.43 -32.12 -10.52
N THR A 180 -26.37 -31.18 -10.45
CA THR A 180 -26.96 -30.60 -11.66
C THR A 180 -25.94 -29.73 -12.38
N ARG A 181 -26.12 -29.55 -13.68
CA ARG A 181 -25.27 -28.67 -14.51
C ARG A 181 -25.19 -27.22 -13.98
N ALA A 182 -26.25 -26.75 -13.32
CA ALA A 182 -26.28 -25.44 -12.69
C ALA A 182 -25.37 -25.39 -11.44
N GLU A 183 -25.39 -26.43 -10.62
CA GLU A 183 -24.56 -26.55 -9.41
C GLU A 183 -23.08 -26.73 -9.75
N GLU A 184 -22.75 -27.56 -10.74
CA GLU A 184 -21.36 -27.67 -11.25
C GLU A 184 -20.84 -26.33 -11.78
N SER A 185 -21.69 -25.59 -12.50
CA SER A 185 -21.36 -24.25 -13.01
C SER A 185 -21.19 -23.22 -11.88
N LEU A 186 -21.93 -23.37 -10.78
CA LEU A 186 -21.81 -22.50 -9.61
C LEU A 186 -20.52 -22.80 -8.84
N LEU A 187 -20.24 -24.07 -8.55
CA LEU A 187 -19.06 -24.52 -7.82
C LEU A 187 -17.76 -24.23 -8.59
N SER A 188 -17.77 -24.32 -9.92
CA SER A 188 -16.61 -23.99 -10.76
C SER A 188 -16.19 -22.52 -10.69
N LYS A 189 -17.06 -21.61 -10.22
CA LYS A 189 -16.75 -20.19 -10.04
C LYS A 189 -16.08 -19.87 -8.70
N GLY A 190 -15.98 -20.86 -7.80
CA GLY A 190 -15.38 -20.72 -6.47
C GLY A 190 -16.20 -19.84 -5.50
N LEU A 191 -15.64 -19.56 -4.31
CA LEU A 191 -16.29 -18.79 -3.23
C LEU A 191 -16.62 -17.32 -3.57
N ASN A 192 -16.37 -16.86 -4.81
CA ASN A 192 -16.77 -15.54 -5.30
C ASN A 192 -18.29 -15.40 -5.54
N VAL A 193 -19.08 -16.45 -5.26
CA VAL A 193 -20.54 -16.45 -5.39
C VAL A 193 -21.20 -15.71 -4.23
N CYS A 194 -20.58 -15.68 -3.05
CA CYS A 194 -21.11 -14.93 -1.92
C CYS A 194 -20.80 -13.44 -2.12
N PRO A 195 -21.81 -12.56 -2.20
CA PRO A 195 -21.56 -11.12 -2.29
C PRO A 195 -20.73 -10.70 -1.08
N THR A 196 -19.52 -10.21 -1.34
CA THR A 196 -18.67 -9.67 -0.26
C THR A 196 -19.36 -8.41 0.26
N PRO A 197 -19.75 -8.35 1.54
CA PRO A 197 -20.38 -7.16 2.07
C PRO A 197 -19.42 -5.98 1.93
N SER A 198 -19.92 -4.83 1.48
CA SER A 198 -19.12 -3.61 1.28
C SER A 198 -18.45 -3.14 2.57
N ASN A 199 -19.08 -3.42 3.72
CA ASN A 199 -18.58 -3.15 5.05
C ASN A 199 -18.65 -4.42 5.89
N VAL A 200 -17.48 -4.97 6.23
CA VAL A 200 -17.38 -6.05 7.22
C VAL A 200 -17.33 -5.41 8.61
N ASN A 201 -18.23 -5.82 9.52
CA ASN A 201 -18.18 -5.39 10.91
C ASN A 201 -17.00 -6.09 11.61
N SER A 202 -15.84 -5.45 11.59
CA SER A 202 -14.61 -6.00 12.18
C SER A 202 -14.71 -6.26 13.68
N PHE A 203 -15.62 -5.58 14.40
CA PHE A 203 -15.77 -5.78 15.84
C PHE A 203 -16.45 -7.11 16.14
N GLN A 204 -17.58 -7.36 15.47
CA GLN A 204 -18.31 -8.63 15.61
C GLN A 204 -17.49 -9.79 15.08
N LEU A 205 -16.73 -9.59 14.00
CA LEU A 205 -15.81 -10.61 13.50
C LEU A 205 -14.69 -10.93 14.49
N ASP A 206 -14.09 -9.92 15.13
CA ASP A 206 -13.08 -10.14 16.19
C ASP A 206 -13.70 -10.91 17.38
N GLU A 207 -14.93 -10.58 17.77
CA GLU A 207 -15.66 -11.25 18.87
C GLU A 207 -16.04 -12.70 18.53
N ASP A 208 -16.52 -12.95 17.32
CA ASP A 208 -16.84 -14.28 16.80
C ASP A 208 -15.59 -15.16 16.72
N LEU A 209 -14.46 -14.59 16.29
CA LEU A 209 -13.17 -15.29 16.25
C LEU A 209 -12.66 -15.62 17.66
N ASP A 210 -12.77 -14.68 18.59
CA ASP A 210 -12.44 -14.91 20.00
C ASP A 210 -13.34 -15.98 20.63
N GLN A 211 -14.62 -16.02 20.26
CA GLN A 211 -15.56 -17.04 20.72
C GLN A 211 -15.26 -18.41 20.11
N PHE A 212 -14.89 -18.46 18.82
CA PHE A 212 -14.52 -19.68 18.12
C PHE A 212 -13.22 -20.28 18.68
N ALA A 213 -12.19 -19.45 18.90
CA ALA A 213 -10.90 -19.92 19.44
C ALA A 213 -10.97 -20.44 20.89
N ARG A 214 -12.08 -20.17 21.60
CA ARG A 214 -12.35 -20.67 22.96
C ARG A 214 -13.14 -21.98 22.99
N ARG A 215 -13.66 -22.44 21.84
CA ARG A 215 -14.29 -23.75 21.69
C ARG A 215 -13.26 -24.79 21.26
#